data_AF-A0AAE5XE59-F1
#
_entry.id   AF-A0AAE5XE59-F1
#
_cell.length_a   1.000
_cell.length_b   1.000
_cell.length_c   1.000
_cell.angle_alpha   90.00
_cell.angle_beta   90.00
_cell.angle_gamma   90.00
#
_symmetry.space_group_name_H-M   'P 1'
#
loop_
_entity.id
_entity.type
_entity.pdbx_description
1 polymer ?
#
loop_
_entity_poly.entity_id
_entity_poly.type
_entity_poly.pdbx_seq_one_letter_code
_entity_poly.pdbx_strand_id
1 'polypeptide(L)'
;MIRQLVRPLLTGKGPNFSKLTTKECGIGDYRLRYKLPGNIIKIGTADTQTPSRVNLQADLFESYSPKKLFNRTFVRMDFEWWAYRGIFLQGDSGLISKMSLHLDVNQAESHTPLFKEKLDSLESYLKKDYWEYYETEENKDGEPGANWQQRYNFENPDEVRAKGYIPLGRLELVTHLPEIYHREAINGLEWLHYCIRGEGVGRGQSYYWAYPLSDNYYLTLNFRVSSEIGNKELRYQRMYEDAKRIMSMVELHKE
;
A
#
# COMPACT_ATOMS: atom_id res chain seq x y z
N MET A 1 -26.47 -18.07 1.83
CA MET A 1 -25.50 -18.88 2.62
C MET A 1 -24.62 -19.82 1.78
N ILE A 2 -25.12 -20.46 0.71
CA ILE A 2 -24.31 -21.37 -0.14
C ILE A 2 -23.06 -20.68 -0.75
N ARG A 3 -23.17 -19.42 -1.20
CA ARG A 3 -22.03 -18.68 -1.78
C ARG A 3 -20.85 -18.46 -0.81
N GLN A 4 -21.08 -18.41 0.50
CA GLN A 4 -20.00 -18.24 1.49
C GLN A 4 -19.19 -19.53 1.71
N LEU A 5 -19.81 -20.70 1.57
CA LEU A 5 -19.15 -22.00 1.75
C LEU A 5 -18.25 -22.39 0.56
N VAL A 6 -18.58 -21.95 -0.66
CA VAL A 6 -17.81 -22.29 -1.89
C VAL A 6 -16.68 -21.28 -2.16
N ARG A 7 -16.75 -20.07 -1.63
CA ARG A 7 -15.78 -18.99 -1.88
C ARG A 7 -14.32 -19.40 -1.57
N PRO A 8 -14.02 -20.09 -0.45
CA PRO A 8 -12.67 -20.56 -0.14
C PRO A 8 -12.10 -21.56 -1.16
N LEU A 9 -12.95 -22.37 -1.80
CA LEU A 9 -12.52 -23.33 -2.83
C LEU A 9 -12.00 -22.61 -4.08
N LEU A 10 -12.59 -21.47 -4.44
CA LEU A 10 -12.26 -20.71 -5.65
C LEU A 10 -11.13 -19.68 -5.45
N THR A 11 -10.98 -19.18 -4.22
CA THR A 11 -10.05 -18.07 -3.92
C THR A 11 -8.93 -18.46 -2.93
N GLY A 12 -8.88 -19.72 -2.51
CA GLY A 12 -7.80 -20.31 -1.69
C GLY A 12 -7.96 -20.14 -0.17
N LYS A 13 -7.17 -20.86 0.62
CA LYS A 13 -7.04 -20.61 2.06
C LYS A 13 -6.08 -19.42 2.25
N GLY A 14 -6.54 -18.38 2.95
CA GLY A 14 -5.80 -17.14 3.19
C GLY A 14 -5.57 -16.89 4.70
N PRO A 15 -5.64 -15.62 5.16
CA PRO A 15 -5.48 -15.27 6.56
C PRO A 15 -6.42 -16.03 7.48
N ASN A 16 -5.92 -16.46 8.64
CA ASN A 16 -6.71 -17.21 9.62
C ASN A 16 -7.17 -16.33 10.78
N PHE A 17 -8.39 -15.79 10.66
CA PHE A 17 -8.98 -14.91 11.68
C PHE A 17 -9.44 -15.61 12.97
N SER A 18 -9.38 -16.95 13.07
CA SER A 18 -9.62 -17.62 14.37
C SER A 18 -8.38 -17.60 15.26
N LYS A 19 -7.21 -17.26 14.72
CA LYS A 19 -5.95 -17.09 15.44
C LYS A 19 -5.53 -15.64 15.29
N LEU A 20 -5.73 -14.83 16.31
CA LEU A 20 -5.39 -13.41 16.30
C LEU A 20 -4.18 -13.15 17.19
N THR A 21 -3.22 -12.39 16.67
CA THR A 21 -2.09 -11.88 17.45
C THR A 21 -2.29 -10.38 17.66
N THR A 22 -2.30 -9.95 18.92
CA THR A 22 -2.34 -8.52 19.27
C THR A 22 -0.96 -7.92 19.14
N LYS A 23 -0.88 -6.75 18.49
CA LYS A 23 0.32 -5.94 18.36
C LYS A 23 0.01 -4.49 18.75
N GLU A 24 1.06 -3.77 19.09
CA GLU A 24 0.99 -2.38 19.48
C GLU A 24 2.27 -1.64 19.09
N CYS A 25 2.13 -0.40 18.67
CA CYS A 25 3.26 0.52 18.52
C CYS A 25 2.88 1.96 18.90
N GLY A 26 3.87 2.72 19.35
CA GLY A 26 3.75 4.16 19.61
C GLY A 26 4.18 5.00 18.41
N ILE A 27 3.51 6.11 18.16
CA ILE A 27 3.80 7.02 17.05
C ILE A 27 3.61 8.46 17.54
N GLY A 28 4.68 9.14 17.95
CA GLY A 28 4.58 10.45 18.63
C GLY A 28 3.67 10.36 19.86
N ASP A 29 2.59 11.14 19.86
CA ASP A 29 1.54 11.18 20.89
C ASP A 29 0.42 10.17 20.64
N TYR A 30 0.58 9.28 19.66
CA TYR A 30 -0.42 8.28 19.32
C TYR A 30 0.02 6.87 19.72
N ARG A 31 -0.98 6.04 19.98
CA ARG A 31 -0.83 4.60 20.22
C ARG A 31 -1.71 3.83 19.25
N LEU A 32 -1.07 3.01 18.43
CA LEU A 32 -1.71 2.16 17.45
C LEU A 32 -1.78 0.72 17.97
N ARG A 33 -2.99 0.21 18.17
CA ARG A 33 -3.27 -1.17 18.58
C ARG A 33 -3.97 -1.89 17.45
N TYR A 34 -3.57 -3.13 17.17
CA TYR A 34 -4.16 -3.89 16.08
C TYR A 34 -4.05 -5.39 16.31
N LYS A 35 -4.95 -6.15 15.68
CA LYS A 35 -4.95 -7.62 15.72
C LYS A 35 -4.74 -8.16 14.31
N LEU A 36 -3.74 -9.01 14.15
CA LEU A 36 -3.43 -9.63 12.87
C LEU A 36 -3.81 -11.11 12.85
N PRO A 37 -4.41 -11.59 11.75
CA PRO A 37 -4.75 -13.00 11.58
C PRO A 37 -3.50 -13.87 11.39
N GLY A 38 -3.59 -15.12 11.84
CA GLY A 38 -2.56 -16.15 11.64
C GLY A 38 -2.46 -16.62 10.18
N ASN A 39 -1.70 -17.70 9.96
CA ASN A 39 -1.23 -18.17 8.64
C ASN A 39 -0.31 -17.16 7.93
N ILE A 40 0.49 -16.44 8.71
CA ILE A 40 1.56 -15.60 8.20
C ILE A 40 2.62 -16.48 7.52
N ILE A 41 3.17 -16.01 6.40
CA ILE A 41 4.31 -16.64 5.73
C ILE A 41 5.58 -15.81 5.94
N LYS A 42 6.70 -16.48 6.20
CA LYS A 42 8.02 -15.83 6.23
C LYS A 42 8.67 -15.99 4.86
N ILE A 43 8.78 -14.90 4.10
CA ILE A 43 9.45 -14.89 2.80
C ILE A 43 10.84 -14.28 2.97
N GLY A 44 11.85 -15.08 3.30
CA GLY A 44 13.28 -14.83 3.04
C GLY A 44 13.95 -13.52 3.51
N THR A 45 13.22 -12.54 4.01
CA THR A 45 13.75 -11.29 4.55
C THR A 45 14.11 -11.53 5.99
N ALA A 46 15.36 -11.25 6.35
CA ALA A 46 15.75 -11.09 7.75
C ALA A 46 14.74 -10.13 8.41
N ASP A 47 14.23 -10.51 9.58
CA ASP A 47 13.37 -9.64 10.40
C ASP A 47 14.14 -8.35 10.64
N THR A 48 13.86 -7.32 9.83
CA THR A 48 14.44 -6.00 10.04
C THR A 48 13.79 -5.52 11.32
N GLN A 49 14.58 -5.26 12.35
CA GLN A 49 14.05 -4.85 13.64
C GLN A 49 13.16 -3.62 13.44
N THR A 50 11.86 -3.78 13.62
CA THR A 50 10.91 -2.68 13.51
C THR A 50 10.83 -1.96 14.86
N PRO A 51 10.77 -0.62 14.87
CA PRO A 51 10.69 0.13 16.10
C PRO A 51 9.34 -0.10 16.78
N SER A 52 9.35 -0.31 18.09
CA SER A 52 8.12 -0.31 18.90
C SER A 52 7.52 1.09 19.05
N ARG A 53 8.34 2.14 18.87
CA ARG A 53 7.92 3.54 18.89
C ARG A 53 8.69 4.37 17.87
N VAL A 54 7.98 5.24 17.15
CA VAL A 54 8.58 6.29 16.29
C VAL A 54 8.29 7.67 16.86
N ASN A 55 9.33 8.49 16.97
CA ASN A 55 9.19 9.90 17.31
C ASN A 55 8.98 10.73 16.04
N LEU A 56 8.11 11.74 16.11
CA LEU A 56 7.75 12.62 14.99
C LEU A 56 8.56 13.93 14.98
N GLN A 57 9.52 14.12 15.88
CA GLN A 57 10.51 15.19 15.76
C GLN A 57 11.50 14.86 14.64
N ALA A 58 11.83 15.83 13.79
CA ALA A 58 12.58 15.58 12.56
C ALA A 58 13.96 14.96 12.79
N ASP A 59 14.72 15.49 13.75
CA ASP A 59 16.02 14.97 14.16
C ASP A 59 15.97 13.51 14.65
N LEU A 60 14.93 13.17 15.40
CA LEU A 60 14.73 11.81 15.88
C LEU A 60 14.17 10.88 14.81
N PHE A 61 13.35 11.37 13.88
CA PHE A 61 12.80 10.58 12.80
C PHE A 61 13.91 10.04 11.87
N GLU A 62 14.89 10.87 11.55
CA GLU A 62 16.06 10.47 10.74
C GLU A 62 16.90 9.37 11.40
N SER A 63 16.90 9.28 12.74
CA SER A 63 17.65 8.23 13.46
C SER A 63 17.13 6.82 13.20
N TYR A 64 15.88 6.67 12.74
CA TYR A 64 15.28 5.39 12.37
C TYR A 64 15.68 4.90 10.98
N SER A 65 16.61 5.60 10.30
CA SER A 65 17.03 5.31 8.92
C SER A 65 15.84 5.21 7.95
N PRO A 66 15.10 6.32 7.72
CA PRO A 66 13.96 6.33 6.84
C PRO A 66 14.28 5.71 5.48
N LYS A 67 13.35 4.91 4.99
CA LYS A 67 13.44 4.27 3.67
C LYS A 67 12.68 5.11 2.66
N LYS A 68 13.19 5.15 1.44
CA LYS A 68 12.45 5.72 0.30
C LYS A 68 11.88 4.63 -0.57
N LEU A 69 10.60 4.74 -0.91
CA LEU A 69 9.95 3.87 -1.88
C LEU A 69 8.93 4.68 -2.69
N PHE A 70 9.21 4.79 -3.99
CA PHE A 70 8.47 5.66 -4.91
C PHE A 70 8.46 7.11 -4.38
N ASN A 71 7.29 7.74 -4.30
CA ASN A 71 7.10 9.08 -3.79
C ASN A 71 7.21 9.21 -2.26
N ARG A 72 7.45 8.14 -1.49
CA ARG A 72 7.33 8.19 -0.02
C ARG A 72 8.67 7.95 0.68
N THR A 73 8.97 8.80 1.65
CA THR A 73 9.99 8.57 2.68
C THR A 73 9.29 8.15 3.97
N PHE A 74 9.68 7.01 4.54
CA PHE A 74 8.94 6.41 5.66
C PHE A 74 9.81 5.59 6.61
N VAL A 75 9.32 5.44 7.84
CA VAL A 75 9.80 4.45 8.80
C VAL A 75 8.75 3.34 8.90
N ARG A 76 9.19 2.09 8.72
CA ARG A 76 8.30 0.92 8.79
C ARG A 76 8.16 0.44 10.23
N MET A 77 6.93 0.44 10.75
CA MET A 77 6.62 -0.05 12.10
C MET A 77 6.31 -1.54 12.13
N ASP A 78 5.68 -2.07 11.08
CA ASP A 78 5.32 -3.48 11.01
C ASP A 78 5.14 -3.95 9.56
N PHE A 79 5.24 -5.27 9.40
CA PHE A 79 5.15 -5.93 8.11
C PHE A 79 4.70 -7.37 8.27
N GLU A 80 3.68 -7.77 7.51
CA GLU A 80 3.21 -9.16 7.52
C GLU A 80 2.75 -9.61 6.14
N TRP A 81 2.85 -10.92 5.88
CA TRP A 81 2.46 -11.53 4.61
C TRP A 81 1.52 -12.71 4.80
N TRP A 82 0.54 -12.83 3.91
CA TRP A 82 -0.33 -13.97 3.79
C TRP A 82 -0.31 -14.49 2.35
N ALA A 83 -0.04 -15.80 2.20
CA ALA A 83 -0.31 -16.50 0.94
C ALA A 83 -1.75 -17.01 0.92
N TYR A 84 -2.39 -16.85 -0.23
CA TYR A 84 -3.62 -17.54 -0.57
C TYR A 84 -3.22 -18.79 -1.34
N ARG A 85 -3.59 -19.97 -0.83
CA ARG A 85 -3.23 -21.28 -1.42
C ARG A 85 -4.45 -22.09 -1.85
N GLY A 86 -4.38 -22.67 -3.05
CA GLY A 86 -5.43 -23.53 -3.62
C GLY A 86 -5.37 -24.96 -3.09
N ILE A 87 -6.24 -25.83 -3.62
CA ILE A 87 -6.44 -27.21 -3.17
C ILE A 87 -5.81 -28.18 -4.19
N PHE A 88 -4.52 -28.00 -4.51
CA PHE A 88 -3.73 -28.78 -5.50
C PHE A 88 -3.75 -28.28 -6.97
N LEU A 89 -2.56 -28.36 -7.61
CA LEU A 89 -2.21 -28.13 -9.04
C LEU A 89 -2.37 -26.74 -9.68
N GLN A 90 -2.72 -25.68 -8.94
CA GLN A 90 -2.69 -24.30 -9.47
C GLN A 90 -1.45 -23.53 -8.96
N GLY A 91 -0.38 -23.52 -9.76
CA GLY A 91 0.82 -22.71 -9.53
C GLY A 91 1.95 -23.41 -8.76
N ASP A 92 3.10 -22.74 -8.69
CA ASP A 92 4.26 -23.21 -7.95
C ASP A 92 3.90 -23.34 -6.46
N SER A 93 3.96 -24.57 -5.92
CA SER A 93 3.49 -24.90 -4.56
C SER A 93 2.02 -24.60 -4.23
N GLY A 94 1.13 -24.46 -5.22
CA GLY A 94 -0.30 -24.19 -5.01
C GLY A 94 -0.63 -22.75 -4.57
N LEU A 95 0.33 -21.83 -4.71
CA LEU A 95 0.17 -20.41 -4.45
C LEU A 95 -0.62 -19.75 -5.58
N ILE A 96 -1.63 -18.97 -5.21
CA ILE A 96 -2.55 -18.37 -6.19
C ILE A 96 -2.62 -16.85 -6.05
N SER A 97 -2.44 -16.32 -4.85
CA SER A 97 -2.39 -14.87 -4.58
C SER A 97 -1.57 -14.58 -3.33
N LYS A 98 -1.13 -13.34 -3.18
CA LYS A 98 -0.42 -12.86 -1.98
C LYS A 98 -1.04 -11.55 -1.55
N MET A 99 -1.08 -11.35 -0.23
CA MET A 99 -1.39 -10.07 0.39
C MET A 99 -0.30 -9.75 1.40
N SER A 100 0.19 -8.53 1.41
CA SER A 100 1.08 -8.02 2.45
C SER A 100 0.51 -6.78 3.10
N LEU A 101 0.73 -6.64 4.41
CA LEU A 101 0.49 -5.43 5.17
C LEU A 101 1.81 -4.71 5.37
N HIS A 102 1.80 -3.41 5.12
CA HIS A 102 2.88 -2.48 5.43
C HIS A 102 2.30 -1.38 6.32
N LEU A 103 2.85 -1.23 7.52
CA LEU A 103 2.48 -0.19 8.46
C LEU A 103 3.62 0.82 8.50
N ASP A 104 3.42 1.96 7.84
CA ASP A 104 4.47 2.93 7.56
C ASP A 104 4.09 4.31 8.12
N VAL A 105 5.00 4.94 8.87
CA VAL A 105 4.91 6.37 9.24
C VAL A 105 5.67 7.15 8.18
N ASN A 106 4.94 7.97 7.43
CA ASN A 106 5.44 8.66 6.25
C ASN A 106 5.74 10.11 6.62
N GLN A 107 6.88 10.60 6.16
CA GLN A 107 7.21 12.00 6.17
C GLN A 107 6.55 12.68 4.97
N ALA A 108 5.90 13.80 5.22
CA ALA A 108 5.31 14.62 4.20
C ALA A 108 6.39 15.50 3.56
N GLU A 109 6.30 15.65 2.24
CA GLU A 109 7.14 16.56 1.49
C GLU A 109 6.71 18.02 1.73
N SER A 110 7.66 18.95 1.65
CA SER A 110 7.45 20.36 1.98
C SER A 110 6.56 21.14 1.00
N HIS A 111 6.21 20.55 -0.15
CA HIS A 111 5.51 21.24 -1.24
C HIS A 111 4.00 21.45 -1.00
N THR A 112 3.41 20.76 -0.01
CA THR A 112 2.00 20.96 0.38
C THR A 112 1.88 20.82 1.89
N PRO A 113 1.37 21.83 2.62
CA PRO A 113 1.17 21.70 4.06
C PRO A 113 0.12 20.62 4.34
N LEU A 114 0.48 19.66 5.19
CA LEU A 114 -0.52 18.85 5.87
C LEU A 114 -1.01 19.63 7.09
N PHE A 115 -2.31 19.50 7.38
CA PHE A 115 -2.88 19.96 8.63
C PHE A 115 -3.24 18.74 9.48
N LYS A 116 -2.70 18.70 10.70
CA LYS A 116 -3.01 17.67 11.69
C LYS A 116 -4.52 17.41 11.80
N GLU A 117 -4.90 16.12 11.83
CA GLU A 117 -6.29 15.65 12.03
C GLU A 117 -7.30 16.13 10.95
N LYS A 118 -6.84 16.69 9.82
CA LYS A 118 -7.71 17.11 8.70
C LYS A 118 -7.52 16.22 7.48
N LEU A 119 -8.44 15.28 7.26
CA LEU A 119 -8.38 14.37 6.12
C LEU A 119 -8.41 15.07 4.75
N ASP A 120 -9.11 16.20 4.60
CA ASP A 120 -9.11 16.97 3.33
C ASP A 120 -7.71 17.49 2.97
N SER A 121 -6.95 17.87 3.99
CA SER A 121 -5.57 18.31 3.80
C SER A 121 -4.69 17.15 3.35
N LEU A 122 -4.88 15.97 3.94
CA LEU A 122 -4.16 14.76 3.55
C LEU A 122 -4.53 14.32 2.14
N GLU A 123 -5.81 14.35 1.76
CA GLU A 123 -6.26 14.05 0.41
C GLU A 123 -5.63 15.01 -0.62
N SER A 124 -5.65 16.31 -0.33
CA SER A 124 -5.07 17.33 -1.21
C SER A 124 -3.56 17.16 -1.37
N TYR A 125 -2.85 16.88 -0.28
CA TYR A 125 -1.43 16.54 -0.28
C TYR A 125 -1.16 15.31 -1.15
N LEU A 126 -1.87 14.20 -0.91
CA LEU A 126 -1.63 12.94 -1.61
C LEU A 126 -1.90 13.07 -3.12
N LYS A 127 -2.98 13.75 -3.52
CA LYS A 127 -3.26 14.02 -4.94
C LYS A 127 -2.10 14.74 -5.61
N LYS A 128 -1.56 15.76 -4.97
CA LYS A 128 -0.45 16.55 -5.51
C LYS A 128 0.86 15.77 -5.53
N ASP A 129 1.25 15.14 -4.41
CA ASP A 129 2.49 14.36 -4.31
C ASP A 129 2.51 13.18 -5.29
N TYR A 130 1.38 12.48 -5.48
CA TYR A 130 1.28 11.42 -6.50
C TYR A 130 1.36 11.97 -7.92
N TRP A 131 0.69 13.07 -8.22
CA TRP A 131 0.74 13.69 -9.54
C TRP A 131 2.16 14.15 -9.88
N GLU A 132 2.81 14.87 -8.96
CA GLU A 132 4.19 15.35 -9.11
C GLU A 132 5.20 14.21 -9.27
N TYR A 133 4.93 13.03 -8.72
CA TYR A 133 5.85 11.91 -8.87
C TYR A 133 5.66 11.12 -10.17
N TYR A 134 4.42 10.91 -10.60
CA TYR A 134 4.11 9.99 -11.71
C TYR A 134 3.81 10.68 -13.03
N GLU A 135 3.38 11.94 -13.02
CA GLU A 135 2.76 12.59 -14.19
C GLU A 135 3.59 13.76 -14.78
N THR A 136 4.70 14.14 -14.16
CA THR A 136 5.57 15.24 -14.61
C THR A 136 6.72 14.76 -15.50
N GLU A 137 7.25 15.67 -16.32
CA GLU A 137 8.43 15.44 -17.17
C GLU A 137 9.71 15.23 -16.36
N GLU A 138 9.82 15.92 -15.23
CA GLU A 138 10.88 15.73 -14.24
C GLU A 138 10.21 15.75 -12.86
N ASN A 139 10.42 14.69 -12.08
CA ASN A 139 9.90 14.58 -10.73
C ASN A 139 10.96 15.02 -9.70
N LYS A 140 10.62 14.95 -8.41
CA LYS A 140 11.52 15.32 -7.31
C LYS A 140 12.82 14.49 -7.22
N ASP A 141 12.91 13.37 -7.94
CA ASP A 141 14.10 12.53 -8.02
C ASP A 141 14.99 12.90 -9.23
N GLY A 142 14.60 13.90 -10.04
CA GLY A 142 15.28 14.27 -11.29
C GLY A 142 15.00 13.32 -12.44
N GLU A 143 14.02 12.43 -12.29
CA GLU A 143 13.65 11.41 -13.27
C GLU A 143 12.26 11.72 -13.87
N PRO A 144 11.98 11.28 -15.10
CA PRO A 144 10.65 11.44 -15.66
C PRO A 144 9.62 10.60 -14.90
N GLY A 145 8.46 11.19 -14.65
CA GLY A 145 7.34 10.49 -14.06
C GLY A 145 6.94 9.28 -14.90
N ALA A 146 6.72 8.13 -14.26
CA ALA A 146 6.53 6.88 -14.99
C ALA A 146 5.36 6.91 -15.98
N ASN A 147 4.26 7.61 -15.66
CA ASN A 147 3.11 7.75 -16.57
C ASN A 147 3.37 8.78 -17.66
N TRP A 148 4.07 9.87 -17.33
CA TRP A 148 4.54 10.84 -18.32
C TRP A 148 5.43 10.16 -19.36
N GLN A 149 6.42 9.38 -18.92
CA GLN A 149 7.34 8.68 -19.81
C GLN A 149 6.64 7.68 -20.73
N GLN A 150 5.58 7.00 -20.25
CA GLN A 150 4.78 6.11 -21.10
C GLN A 150 4.05 6.87 -22.20
N ARG A 151 3.46 8.04 -21.88
CA ARG A 151 2.81 8.89 -22.89
C ARG A 151 3.83 9.41 -23.90
N TYR A 152 4.96 9.92 -23.42
CA TYR A 152 6.04 10.38 -24.27
C TYR A 152 6.54 9.29 -25.22
N ASN A 153 6.80 8.07 -24.72
CA ASN A 153 7.25 6.94 -25.53
C ASN A 153 6.21 6.50 -26.57
N PHE A 154 4.92 6.60 -26.23
CA PHE A 154 3.83 6.28 -27.15
C PHE A 154 3.70 7.33 -28.26
N GLU A 155 3.87 8.61 -27.93
CA GLU A 155 3.79 9.74 -28.87
C GLU A 155 5.05 9.89 -29.74
N ASN A 156 6.21 9.39 -29.28
CA ASN A 156 7.51 9.51 -29.97
C ASN A 156 8.11 8.14 -30.34
N PRO A 157 7.43 7.31 -31.15
CA PRO A 157 7.86 5.94 -31.45
C PRO A 157 9.18 5.87 -32.23
N ASP A 158 9.55 6.92 -32.96
CA ASP A 158 10.81 6.97 -33.72
C ASP A 158 12.03 7.14 -32.80
N GLU A 159 11.90 7.95 -31.75
CA GLU A 159 12.94 8.09 -30.72
C GLU A 159 13.12 6.82 -29.91
N VAL A 160 12.01 6.14 -29.57
CA VAL A 160 12.04 4.85 -28.88
C VAL A 160 12.76 3.80 -29.73
N ARG A 161 12.48 3.77 -31.05
CA ARG A 161 13.21 2.91 -32.00
C ARG A 161 14.68 3.25 -32.10
N ALA A 162 15.04 4.54 -32.17
CA ALA A 162 16.43 4.99 -32.22
C ALA A 162 17.21 4.56 -30.96
N LYS A 163 16.55 4.49 -29.81
CA LYS A 163 17.11 3.96 -28.55
C LYS A 163 17.17 2.42 -28.48
N GLY A 164 16.74 1.71 -29.52
CA GLY A 164 16.78 0.25 -29.61
C GLY A 164 15.59 -0.48 -28.98
N TYR A 165 14.53 0.24 -28.60
CA TYR A 165 13.34 -0.33 -27.98
C TYR A 165 12.20 -0.53 -28.99
N ILE A 166 11.29 -1.46 -28.69
CA ILE A 166 10.07 -1.68 -29.47
C ILE A 166 9.02 -0.65 -29.02
N PRO A 167 8.48 0.20 -29.91
CA PRO A 167 7.43 1.15 -29.55
C PRO A 167 6.17 0.46 -29.06
N LEU A 168 5.42 1.17 -28.21
CA LEU A 168 4.17 0.69 -27.67
C LEU A 168 3.09 0.69 -28.75
N GLY A 169 2.47 -0.46 -29.00
CA GLY A 169 1.31 -0.57 -29.90
C GLY A 169 0.01 0.01 -29.30
N ARG A 170 -0.01 0.26 -27.99
CA ARG A 170 -1.13 0.86 -27.24
C ARG A 170 -0.58 1.57 -26.01
N LEU A 171 -1.12 2.75 -25.71
CA LEU A 171 -0.84 3.43 -24.45
C LEU A 171 -1.43 2.65 -23.28
N GLU A 172 -0.57 2.19 -22.38
CA GLU A 172 -0.94 1.60 -21.10
C GLU A 172 -0.10 2.26 -20.00
N LEU A 173 -0.76 3.02 -19.11
CA LEU A 173 -0.09 3.68 -17.99
C LEU A 173 0.49 2.63 -17.03
N VAL A 174 1.67 2.91 -16.48
CA VAL A 174 2.32 2.00 -15.52
C VAL A 174 1.55 1.97 -14.21
N THR A 175 1.17 3.17 -13.74
CA THR A 175 0.49 3.38 -12.47
C THR A 175 -0.85 4.04 -12.72
N HIS A 176 -1.91 3.60 -12.05
CA HIS A 176 -3.19 4.32 -12.03
C HIS A 176 -3.34 4.96 -10.66
N LEU A 177 -3.30 6.29 -10.65
CA LEU A 177 -3.49 7.10 -9.47
C LEU A 177 -4.94 7.00 -8.97
N PRO A 178 -5.19 7.26 -7.68
CA PRO A 178 -6.54 7.19 -7.14
C PRO A 178 -7.41 8.31 -7.72
N GLU A 179 -8.53 7.94 -8.32
CA GLU A 179 -9.55 8.90 -8.76
C GLU A 179 -10.44 9.36 -7.59
N ILE A 180 -10.61 8.49 -6.60
CA ILE A 180 -11.50 8.69 -5.45
C ILE A 180 -10.75 8.35 -4.16
N TYR A 181 -10.94 9.22 -3.17
CA TYR A 181 -10.52 8.99 -1.80
C TYR A 181 -11.79 8.92 -0.93
N HIS A 182 -11.98 7.80 -0.25
CA HIS A 182 -13.14 7.54 0.59
C HIS A 182 -12.83 7.88 2.04
N ARG A 183 -13.78 8.49 2.75
CA ARG A 183 -13.74 8.56 4.20
C ARG A 183 -14.39 7.32 4.78
N GLU A 184 -13.64 6.57 5.57
CA GLU A 184 -14.13 5.36 6.22
C GLU A 184 -14.01 5.51 7.74
N ALA A 185 -15.15 5.46 8.44
CA ALA A 185 -15.18 5.45 9.90
C ALA A 185 -14.81 4.05 10.41
N ILE A 186 -13.70 3.94 11.12
CA ILE A 186 -13.17 2.68 11.66
C ILE A 186 -12.83 2.92 13.13
N ASN A 187 -13.51 2.17 14.01
CA ASN A 187 -13.30 2.21 15.46
C ASN A 187 -13.30 3.63 16.06
N GLY A 188 -14.24 4.47 15.60
CA GLY A 188 -14.44 5.83 16.12
C GLY A 188 -13.57 6.91 15.45
N LEU A 189 -12.74 6.55 14.47
CA LEU A 189 -11.87 7.47 13.75
C LEU A 189 -12.16 7.44 12.24
N GLU A 190 -12.14 8.60 11.57
CA GLU A 190 -12.20 8.63 10.11
C GLU A 190 -10.82 8.39 9.50
N TRP A 191 -10.75 7.48 8.54
CA TRP A 191 -9.56 7.17 7.75
C TRP A 191 -9.78 7.57 6.28
N LEU A 192 -8.71 7.99 5.61
CA LEU A 192 -8.72 8.19 4.17
C LEU A 192 -8.36 6.87 3.47
N HIS A 193 -9.33 6.24 2.81
CA HIS A 193 -9.15 5.00 2.06
C HIS A 193 -9.04 5.26 0.55
N TYR A 194 -8.03 4.69 -0.09
CA TYR A 194 -7.83 4.81 -1.54
C TYR A 194 -7.03 3.62 -2.11
N CYS A 195 -7.04 3.47 -3.44
CA CYS A 195 -6.37 2.38 -4.12
C CYS A 195 -5.44 2.91 -5.23
N ILE A 196 -4.23 2.37 -5.30
CA ILE A 196 -3.31 2.57 -6.42
C ILE A 196 -3.13 1.25 -7.14
N ARG A 197 -3.24 1.25 -8.47
CA ARG A 197 -3.01 0.05 -9.30
C ARG A 197 -1.69 0.20 -10.04
N GLY A 198 -0.88 -0.87 -10.07
CA GLY A 198 0.36 -0.88 -10.84
C GLY A 198 1.57 -0.25 -10.14
N GLU A 199 1.45 0.18 -8.88
CA GLU A 199 2.60 0.64 -8.11
C GLU A 199 3.52 -0.55 -7.74
N GLY A 200 4.72 -0.59 -8.31
CA GLY A 200 5.74 -1.63 -8.07
C GLY A 200 5.75 -2.81 -9.05
N VAL A 201 6.62 -3.79 -8.79
CA VAL A 201 6.85 -4.93 -9.72
C VAL A 201 5.66 -5.92 -9.65
N GLY A 202 4.88 -6.01 -10.73
CA GLY A 202 3.88 -7.07 -10.93
C GLY A 202 2.40 -6.68 -10.79
N ARG A 203 1.97 -5.57 -11.41
CA ARG A 203 0.57 -5.16 -11.73
C ARG A 203 -0.52 -5.57 -10.71
N GLY A 204 -0.20 -5.42 -9.42
CA GLY A 204 -1.11 -5.65 -8.30
C GLY A 204 -2.02 -4.46 -8.02
N GLN A 205 -2.75 -4.54 -6.91
CA GLN A 205 -3.46 -3.40 -6.32
C GLN A 205 -2.91 -3.13 -4.92
N SER A 206 -2.82 -1.87 -4.54
CA SER A 206 -2.40 -1.44 -3.21
C SER A 206 -3.54 -0.63 -2.61
N TYR A 207 -4.14 -1.15 -1.53
CA TYR A 207 -5.19 -0.46 -0.78
C TYR A 207 -4.57 0.25 0.43
N TYR A 208 -4.86 1.53 0.59
CA TYR A 208 -4.30 2.37 1.63
C TYR A 208 -5.40 2.84 2.56
N TRP A 209 -5.17 2.73 3.87
CA TRP A 209 -5.85 3.55 4.87
C TRP A 209 -4.84 4.51 5.45
N ALA A 210 -5.07 5.80 5.29
CA ALA A 210 -4.16 6.85 5.70
C ALA A 210 -4.78 7.77 6.76
N TYR A 211 -3.93 8.26 7.67
CA TYR A 211 -4.34 9.17 8.74
C TYR A 211 -3.28 10.25 9.02
N PRO A 212 -3.64 11.54 9.07
CA PRO A 212 -2.68 12.63 9.32
C PRO A 212 -2.32 12.69 10.81
N LEU A 213 -1.03 12.53 11.13
CA LEU A 213 -0.54 12.51 12.50
C LEU A 213 -0.15 13.91 12.98
N SER A 214 0.52 14.66 12.11
CA SER A 214 0.93 16.05 12.32
C SER A 214 1.09 16.75 10.97
N ASP A 215 1.59 17.98 10.98
CA ASP A 215 1.78 18.78 9.76
C ASP A 215 2.89 18.26 8.84
N ASN A 216 3.72 17.33 9.33
CA ASN A 216 4.84 16.76 8.60
C ASN A 216 4.78 15.22 8.48
N TYR A 217 3.78 14.57 9.10
CA TYR A 217 3.75 13.11 9.14
C TYR A 217 2.34 12.56 9.02
N TYR A 218 2.23 11.43 8.32
CA TYR A 218 0.99 10.69 8.19
C TYR A 218 1.23 9.18 8.25
N LEU A 219 0.29 8.48 8.87
CA LEU A 219 0.28 7.03 8.99
C LEU A 219 -0.35 6.42 7.74
N THR A 220 0.22 5.32 7.24
CA THR A 220 -0.46 4.46 6.27
C THR A 220 -0.47 3.00 6.71
N LEU A 221 -1.62 2.36 6.54
CA LEU A 221 -1.76 0.91 6.51
C LEU A 221 -2.01 0.52 5.05
N ASN A 222 -0.99 -0.05 4.42
CA ASN A 222 -0.99 -0.41 3.01
C ASN A 222 -1.09 -1.93 2.85
N PHE A 223 -2.15 -2.37 2.16
CA PHE A 223 -2.35 -3.76 1.76
C PHE A 223 -2.03 -3.94 0.30
N ARG A 224 -0.89 -4.57 -0.01
CA ARG A 224 -0.51 -4.90 -1.39
C ARG A 224 -1.01 -6.28 -1.74
N VAL A 225 -1.76 -6.37 -2.83
CA VAL A 225 -2.35 -7.62 -3.31
C VAL A 225 -1.83 -7.96 -4.70
N SER A 226 -1.47 -9.21 -4.90
CA SER A 226 -1.08 -9.75 -6.20
C SER A 226 -1.72 -11.11 -6.42
N SER A 227 -2.03 -11.41 -7.69
CA SER A 227 -2.63 -12.69 -8.09
C SER A 227 -1.89 -13.23 -9.30
N GLU A 228 -1.39 -14.45 -9.18
CA GLU A 228 -0.56 -15.09 -10.21
C GLU A 228 -1.43 -15.89 -11.20
N ILE A 229 -2.51 -16.56 -10.74
CA ILE A 229 -3.28 -17.52 -11.56
C ILE A 229 -4.81 -17.36 -11.36
N GLY A 230 -5.59 -17.53 -12.43
CA GLY A 230 -7.06 -17.63 -12.41
C GLY A 230 -7.79 -16.28 -12.41
N ASN A 231 -9.04 -16.27 -11.91
CA ASN A 231 -9.88 -15.06 -11.89
C ASN A 231 -9.33 -14.04 -10.87
N LYS A 232 -8.58 -13.06 -11.37
CA LYS A 232 -7.92 -12.02 -10.56
C LYS A 232 -8.90 -11.13 -9.80
N GLU A 233 -10.03 -10.79 -10.43
CA GLU A 233 -11.02 -9.88 -9.86
C GLU A 233 -11.64 -10.44 -8.57
N LEU A 234 -12.13 -11.68 -8.61
CA LEU A 234 -12.73 -12.34 -7.44
C LEU A 234 -11.72 -12.47 -6.29
N ARG A 235 -10.45 -12.69 -6.62
CA ARG A 235 -9.36 -12.83 -5.65
C ARG A 235 -9.00 -11.47 -5.02
N TYR A 236 -8.89 -10.42 -5.83
CA TYR A 236 -8.67 -9.06 -5.34
C TYR A 236 -9.81 -8.61 -4.44
N GLN A 237 -11.06 -8.88 -4.84
CA GLN A 237 -12.23 -8.59 -3.99
C GLN A 237 -12.14 -9.30 -2.64
N ARG A 238 -11.76 -10.58 -2.62
CA ARG A 238 -11.59 -11.30 -1.36
C ARG A 238 -10.45 -10.73 -0.51
N MET A 239 -9.28 -10.47 -1.10
CA MET A 239 -8.16 -9.89 -0.36
C MET A 239 -8.50 -8.50 0.20
N TYR A 240 -9.29 -7.72 -0.53
CA TYR A 240 -9.82 -6.45 -0.06
C TYR A 240 -10.82 -6.62 1.11
N GLU A 241 -11.68 -7.64 1.09
CA GLU A 241 -12.54 -7.98 2.23
C GLU A 241 -11.72 -8.41 3.46
N ASP A 242 -10.67 -9.21 3.26
CA ASP A 242 -9.76 -9.61 4.32
C ASP A 242 -8.98 -8.40 4.88
N ALA A 243 -8.53 -7.46 4.03
CA ALA A 243 -7.91 -6.20 4.44
C ALA A 243 -8.86 -5.33 5.27
N LYS A 244 -10.11 -5.15 4.83
CA LYS A 244 -11.16 -4.45 5.61
C LYS A 244 -11.41 -5.11 6.96
N ARG A 245 -11.41 -6.45 7.00
CA ARG A 245 -11.57 -7.17 8.27
C ARG A 245 -10.39 -6.93 9.20
N ILE A 246 -9.16 -6.89 8.69
CA ILE A 246 -7.98 -6.51 9.47
C ILE A 246 -8.13 -5.06 9.98
N MET A 247 -8.48 -4.12 9.10
CA MET A 247 -8.70 -2.72 9.46
C MET A 247 -9.78 -2.54 10.54
N SER A 248 -10.84 -3.35 10.52
CA SER A 248 -11.87 -3.32 11.59
C SER A 248 -11.34 -3.64 12.99
N MET A 249 -10.13 -4.18 13.11
CA MET A 249 -9.46 -4.48 14.37
C MET A 249 -8.29 -3.51 14.67
N VAL A 250 -8.20 -2.39 13.94
CA VAL A 250 -7.19 -1.35 14.13
C VAL A 250 -7.77 -0.19 14.95
N GLU A 251 -7.07 0.19 16.00
CA GLU A 251 -7.44 1.30 16.87
C GLU A 251 -6.25 2.27 16.98
N LEU A 252 -6.51 3.55 16.73
CA LEU A 252 -5.54 4.62 16.91
C LEU A 252 -6.07 5.57 17.99
N HIS A 253 -5.33 5.65 19.10
CA HIS A 253 -5.67 6.51 20.24
C HIS A 253 -4.62 7.60 20.39
N LYS A 254 -5.03 8.80 20.79
CA LYS A 254 -4.13 9.88 21.18
C LYS A 254 -3.95 9.84 22.69
N GLU A 255 -2.69 9.81 23.15
CA GLU A 255 -2.32 9.80 24.57
C GLU A 255 -2.19 11.22 25.14
#